data_AF-A0A1B7N4J1-F1
#
_entry.id   AF-A0A1B7N4J1-F1
#
_cell.length_a   1.000
_cell.length_b   1.000
_cell.length_c   1.000
_cell.angle_alpha   90.00
_cell.angle_beta   90.00
_cell.angle_gamma   90.00
#
_symmetry.space_group_name_H-M   'P 1'
#
loop_
_entity.id
_entity.type
_entity.pdbx_description
1 polymer ?
#
loop_
_entity_poly.entity_id
_entity_poly.type
_entity_poly.pdbx_seq_one_letter_code
_entity_poly.pdbx_strand_id
1 'polypeptide(L)'
;MDAELRCNRLTCRKTLIDKAVVVSIVVLSLIDCANELFNASRLCPACETSLTEPDDVVVCSLHPTNDYKTSVLSGLSPSLIMEICSRALSFWQYQIHQENSFQHAVIRNLNDKQAQLQKQLDNVIREANGEIDLLGNKVTELERDLELERRKVHELQDASR
;
A
#
# COMPACT_ATOMS: atom_id res chain seq x y z
N MET A 1 7.59 18.49 11.69
CA MET A 1 7.13 17.26 12.36
C MET A 1 8.17 16.21 12.06
N ASP A 2 8.77 15.63 13.09
CA ASP A 2 9.68 14.50 12.91
C ASP A 2 8.88 13.32 12.35
N ALA A 3 9.41 12.68 11.32
CA ALA A 3 8.76 11.54 10.70
C ALA A 3 8.78 10.34 11.67
N GLU A 4 7.66 9.62 11.75
CA GLU A 4 7.56 8.43 12.61
C GLU A 4 8.27 7.23 11.97
N LEU A 5 9.03 6.49 12.78
CA LEU A 5 9.60 5.21 12.35
C LEU A 5 8.49 4.15 12.21
N ARG A 6 8.55 3.37 11.13
CA ARG A 6 7.62 2.27 10.85
C ARG A 6 8.37 0.95 10.69
N CYS A 7 7.70 -0.15 11.04
CA CYS A 7 8.29 -1.49 10.91
C CYS A 7 8.62 -1.79 9.44
N ASN A 8 9.86 -2.25 9.18
CA ASN A 8 10.33 -2.57 7.83
C ASN A 8 9.70 -3.82 7.21
N ARG A 9 8.94 -4.61 7.99
CA ARG A 9 8.15 -5.70 7.44
C ARG A 9 6.99 -5.13 6.62
N LEU A 10 6.99 -5.41 5.32
CA LEU A 10 6.02 -4.89 4.34
C LEU A 10 4.56 -5.19 4.68
N THR A 11 4.29 -6.33 5.34
CA THR A 11 2.95 -6.71 5.78
C THR A 11 2.54 -6.12 7.12
N CYS A 12 3.47 -5.55 7.90
CA CYS A 12 3.19 -4.99 9.22
C CYS A 12 3.06 -3.47 9.17
N ARG A 13 4.12 -2.75 8.78
CA ARG A 13 4.21 -1.28 8.64
C ARG A 13 3.66 -0.44 9.81
N LYS A 14 3.46 -1.04 10.99
CA LYS A 14 3.00 -0.35 12.21
C LYS A 14 4.05 0.67 12.65
N THR A 15 3.60 1.80 13.14
CA THR A 15 4.44 2.81 13.82
C THR A 15 5.11 2.17 15.03
N LEU A 16 6.38 2.48 15.23
CA LEU A 16 7.11 2.05 16.42
C LEU A 16 7.11 3.16 17.45
N ILE A 17 6.82 2.78 18.69
CA ILE A 17 6.51 3.72 19.77
C ILE A 17 7.61 3.62 20.83
N ASP A 18 7.64 2.55 21.61
CA ASP A 18 8.54 2.47 22.78
C ASP A 18 9.87 1.78 22.49
N LYS A 19 9.81 0.63 21.81
CA LYS A 19 10.96 -0.23 21.56
C LYS A 19 10.97 -0.74 20.13
N ALA A 20 12.16 -0.94 19.60
CA ALA A 20 12.37 -1.54 18.30
C ALA A 20 13.58 -2.46 18.31
N VAL A 21 13.53 -3.51 17.48
CA VAL A 21 14.72 -4.31 17.17
C VAL A 21 15.42 -3.64 16.00
N VAL A 22 16.63 -3.17 16.26
CA VAL A 22 17.53 -2.59 15.27
C VAL A 22 18.54 -3.64 14.88
N VAL A 23 18.64 -3.91 13.58
CA VAL A 23 19.60 -4.86 13.03
C VAL A 23 20.48 -4.16 12.03
N SER A 24 21.79 -4.19 12.35
CA SER A 24 22.91 -3.58 11.63
C SER A 24 22.50 -2.51 10.61
N ILE A 25 22.36 -1.26 11.08
CA ILE A 25 22.15 0.02 10.36
C ILE A 25 20.95 0.09 9.39
N VAL A 26 20.20 -0.99 9.14
CA VAL A 26 19.29 -1.04 7.99
C VAL A 26 17.88 -1.47 8.39
N VAL A 27 17.74 -2.39 9.35
CA VAL A 27 16.43 -2.97 9.66
C VAL A 27 15.92 -2.53 11.01
N LEU A 28 14.69 -2.03 11.03
CA LEU A 28 13.99 -1.69 12.25
C LEU A 28 12.62 -2.39 12.25
N SER A 29 12.36 -3.17 13.30
CA SER A 29 11.17 -4.02 13.39
C SER A 29 10.56 -4.05 14.78
N LEU A 30 9.25 -4.33 14.83
CA LEU A 30 8.59 -4.69 16.09
C LEU A 30 9.19 -6.00 16.61
N ILE A 31 9.24 -6.15 17.93
CA ILE A 31 9.82 -7.33 18.59
C ILE A 31 9.16 -8.62 18.08
N ASP A 32 7.83 -8.64 17.96
CA ASP A 32 7.11 -9.82 17.45
C ASP A 32 7.50 -10.14 15.99
N CYS A 33 7.60 -9.10 15.15
CA CYS A 33 8.04 -9.27 13.76
C CYS A 33 9.49 -9.73 13.67
N ALA A 34 10.36 -9.24 14.54
CA ALA A 34 11.75 -9.67 14.63
C ALA A 34 11.84 -11.15 15.01
N ASN A 35 11.10 -11.58 16.03
CA ASN A 35 11.07 -12.98 16.47
C ASN A 35 10.57 -13.94 15.37
N GLU A 36 9.66 -13.49 14.51
CA GLU A 36 9.22 -14.26 13.33
C GLU A 36 10.26 -14.27 12.19
N LEU A 37 10.97 -13.16 11.99
CA LEU A 37 11.89 -12.97 10.85
C LEU A 37 13.29 -13.52 11.11
N PHE A 38 13.79 -13.44 12.35
CA PHE A 38 15.09 -13.97 12.73
C PHE A 38 14.98 -15.48 12.97
N ASN A 39 15.38 -16.24 11.96
CA ASN A 39 15.56 -17.68 12.05
C ASN A 39 16.96 -18.02 12.61
N ALA A 40 17.19 -19.30 12.91
CA ALA A 40 18.46 -19.79 13.47
C ALA A 40 19.69 -19.42 12.61
N SER A 41 19.49 -19.08 11.34
CA SER A 41 20.53 -18.73 10.37
C SER A 41 21.16 -17.35 10.57
N ARG A 42 20.64 -16.50 11.49
CA ARG A 42 21.20 -15.16 11.81
C ARG A 42 21.50 -14.32 10.56
N LEU A 43 20.58 -14.27 9.61
CA LEU A 43 20.70 -13.41 8.43
C LEU A 43 19.81 -12.19 8.57
N CYS A 44 20.29 -11.04 8.11
CA CYS A 44 19.49 -9.83 8.02
C CYS A 44 18.32 -10.04 7.03
N PRO A 45 17.06 -9.85 7.43
CA PRO A 45 15.92 -10.07 6.55
C PRO A 45 15.79 -9.03 5.42
N ALA A 46 16.58 -7.95 5.43
CA ALA A 46 16.56 -6.93 4.38
C ALA A 46 17.73 -6.98 3.41
N CYS A 47 18.92 -7.36 3.85
CA CYS A 47 20.14 -7.34 3.03
C CYS A 47 20.92 -8.65 3.07
N GLU A 48 20.39 -9.68 3.73
CA GLU A 48 20.96 -11.04 3.85
C GLU A 48 22.39 -11.09 4.43
N THR A 49 22.85 -9.99 5.02
CA THR A 49 24.13 -9.94 5.71
C THR A 49 24.09 -10.83 6.94
N SER A 50 25.15 -11.61 7.14
CA SER A 50 25.33 -12.45 8.32
C SER A 50 25.47 -11.59 9.58
N LEU A 51 24.68 -11.91 10.59
CA LEU A 51 24.58 -11.20 11.87
C LEU A 51 25.36 -11.98 12.95
N THR A 52 26.68 -11.97 12.83
CA THR A 52 27.58 -12.75 13.69
C THR A 52 28.13 -11.97 14.86
N GLU A 53 28.09 -10.64 14.80
CA GLU A 53 28.62 -9.78 15.85
C GLU A 53 27.64 -9.68 17.04
N PRO A 54 28.15 -9.48 18.27
CA PRO A 54 27.33 -9.38 19.46
C PRO A 54 26.24 -8.29 19.40
N ASP A 55 26.55 -7.17 18.74
CA ASP A 55 25.69 -5.99 18.64
C ASP A 55 24.95 -5.88 17.30
N ASP A 56 24.92 -6.95 16.50
CA ASP A 56 24.21 -6.95 15.22
C ASP A 56 22.70 -6.89 15.37
N VAL A 57 22.17 -7.32 16.52
CA VAL A 57 20.74 -7.31 16.84
C VAL A 57 20.55 -6.72 18.23
N VAL A 58 20.02 -5.50 18.29
CA VAL A 58 19.85 -4.79 19.55
C VAL A 58 18.39 -4.37 19.71
N VAL A 59 17.84 -4.58 20.90
CA VAL A 59 16.55 -3.98 21.27
C VAL A 59 16.83 -2.59 21.80
N CYS A 60 16.44 -1.58 21.03
CA CYS A 60 16.62 -0.18 21.38
C CYS A 60 15.33 0.42 21.95
N SER A 61 15.47 1.22 23.00
CA SER A 61 14.41 2.15 23.40
C SER A 61 14.41 3.35 22.46
N LEU A 62 13.25 3.71 21.93
CA LEU A 62 13.08 4.91 21.09
C LEU A 62 12.96 6.18 21.93
N HIS A 63 12.69 6.02 23.22
CA HIS A 63 12.57 7.11 24.20
C HIS A 63 13.47 6.85 25.42
N PRO A 64 14.81 6.88 25.26
CA PRO A 64 15.73 6.72 26.38
C PRO A 64 15.66 7.90 27.35
N THR A 65 15.95 7.65 28.63
CA THR A 65 16.06 8.70 29.66
C THR A 65 17.24 9.63 29.36
N ASN A 66 17.22 10.86 29.88
CA ASN A 66 18.32 11.80 29.69
C ASN A 66 19.62 11.29 30.32
N ASP A 67 19.54 10.66 31.49
CA ASP A 67 20.70 10.04 32.14
C ASP A 67 21.32 8.96 31.27
N TYR A 68 20.49 8.13 30.63
CA TYR A 68 20.98 7.12 29.68
C TYR A 68 21.69 7.77 28.49
N LYS A 69 21.08 8.78 27.85
CA LYS A 69 21.69 9.52 26.72
C LYS A 69 23.06 10.09 27.10
N THR A 70 23.16 10.72 28.27
CA THR A 70 24.42 11.28 28.77
C THR A 70 25.42 10.16 29.05
N SER A 71 25.00 9.06 29.68
CA SER A 71 25.88 7.96 30.05
C SER A 71 26.53 7.27 28.84
N VAL A 72 25.80 7.14 27.73
CA VAL A 72 26.28 6.46 26.52
C VAL A 72 27.39 7.24 25.82
N LEU A 73 27.37 8.57 25.89
CA LEU A 73 28.33 9.44 25.20
C LEU A 73 29.44 9.97 26.11
N SER A 74 29.24 9.93 27.43
CA SER A 74 30.21 10.44 28.41
C SER A 74 31.49 9.62 28.41
N GLY A 75 32.64 10.29 28.32
CA GLY A 75 33.97 9.64 28.29
C GLY A 75 34.47 9.27 26.88
N LEU A 76 33.67 9.47 25.84
CA LEU A 76 34.09 9.28 24.45
C LEU A 76 34.82 10.53 23.92
N SER A 77 35.74 10.35 22.98
CA SER A 77 36.39 11.48 22.31
C SER A 77 35.41 12.22 21.40
N PRO A 78 35.61 13.52 21.14
CA PRO A 78 34.76 14.27 20.20
C PRO A 78 34.67 13.63 18.81
N SER A 79 35.76 13.02 18.32
CA SER A 79 35.77 12.31 17.03
C SER A 79 34.80 11.13 17.01
N LEU A 80 34.79 10.31 18.06
CA LEU A 80 33.93 9.14 18.15
C LEU A 80 32.45 9.54 18.32
N ILE A 81 32.18 10.59 19.10
CA ILE A 81 30.82 11.14 19.25
C ILE A 81 30.27 11.57 17.88
N MET A 82 31.08 12.32 17.11
CA MET A 82 30.68 12.75 15.77
C MET A 82 30.46 11.58 14.81
N GLU A 83 31.28 10.53 14.89
CA GLU A 83 31.11 9.31 14.11
C GLU A 83 29.77 8.62 14.44
N ILE A 84 29.45 8.44 15.72
CA ILE A 84 28.17 7.85 16.17
C ILE A 84 26.99 8.67 15.66
N CYS A 85 27.04 10.00 15.82
CA CYS A 85 25.99 10.90 15.33
C CYS A 85 25.81 10.78 13.81
N SER A 86 26.90 10.74 13.04
CA SER A 86 26.86 10.59 11.58
C SER A 86 26.16 9.29 11.18
N ARG A 87 26.53 8.16 11.81
CA ARG A 87 25.92 6.84 11.53
C ARG A 87 24.44 6.82 11.91
N ALA A 88 24.06 7.42 13.03
CA ALA A 88 22.67 7.53 13.46
C ALA A 88 21.82 8.38 12.49
N LEU A 89 22.39 9.48 11.96
CA LEU A 89 21.72 10.30 10.95
C LEU A 89 21.57 9.57 9.62
N SER A 90 22.60 8.87 9.15
CA SER A 90 22.51 8.03 7.95
C SER A 90 21.46 6.92 8.10
N PHE A 91 21.40 6.29 9.27
CA PHE A 91 20.34 5.34 9.61
C PHE A 91 18.96 5.97 9.44
N TRP A 92 18.75 7.14 10.05
CA TRP A 92 17.47 7.84 9.98
C TRP A 92 17.09 8.19 8.54
N GLN A 93 18.02 8.77 7.77
CA GLN A 93 17.83 9.09 6.36
C GLN A 93 17.43 7.86 5.55
N TYR A 94 18.06 6.72 5.80
CA TYR A 94 17.69 5.46 5.16
C TYR A 94 16.25 5.05 5.49
N GLN A 95 15.83 5.12 6.75
CA GLN A 95 14.44 4.79 7.13
C GLN A 95 13.42 5.70 6.43
N ILE A 96 13.70 7.00 6.33
CA ILE A 96 12.82 7.94 5.62
C ILE A 96 12.77 7.62 4.12
N HIS A 97 13.91 7.31 3.51
CA HIS A 97 13.94 6.93 2.10
C HIS A 97 13.16 5.64 1.82
N GLN A 98 13.27 4.64 2.71
CA GLN A 98 12.49 3.40 2.62
C GLN A 98 11.00 3.65 2.76
N GLU A 99 10.57 4.48 3.71
CA GLU A 99 9.15 4.85 3.86
C GLU A 99 8.62 5.56 2.62
N ASN A 100 9.35 6.55 2.09
CA ASN A 100 8.95 7.25 0.88
C ASN A 100 8.83 6.29 -0.31
N SER A 101 9.81 5.40 -0.49
CA SER A 101 9.78 4.40 -1.57
C SER A 101 8.59 3.46 -1.46
N PHE A 102 8.26 3.01 -0.24
CA PHE A 102 7.08 2.20 0.04
C PHE A 102 5.79 2.96 -0.28
N GLN A 103 5.64 4.19 0.21
CA GLN A 103 4.45 5.02 -0.06
C GLN A 103 4.26 5.28 -1.55
N HIS A 104 5.34 5.58 -2.29
CA HIS A 104 5.29 5.73 -3.74
C HIS A 104 4.80 4.46 -4.45
N ALA A 105 5.27 3.29 -4.03
CA ALA A 105 4.82 2.01 -4.58
C ALA A 105 3.33 1.75 -4.30
N VAL A 106 2.86 2.06 -3.08
CA VAL A 106 1.45 1.94 -2.70
C VAL A 106 0.56 2.87 -3.54
N ILE A 107 0.94 4.14 -3.67
CA ILE A 107 0.21 5.13 -4.48
C ILE A 107 0.11 4.65 -5.93
N ARG A 108 1.22 4.18 -6.51
CA ARG A 108 1.23 3.63 -7.87
C ARG A 108 0.25 2.47 -8.01
N ASN A 109 0.29 1.50 -7.09
CA ASN A 109 -0.62 0.35 -7.12
C ASN A 109 -2.10 0.76 -7.03
N LEU A 110 -2.41 1.74 -6.18
CA LEU A 110 -3.75 2.28 -6.03
C LEU A 110 -4.22 2.99 -7.31
N ASN A 111 -3.36 3.80 -7.93
CA ASN A 111 -3.67 4.48 -9.19
C ASN A 111 -3.90 3.49 -10.33
N ASP A 112 -3.09 2.43 -10.43
CA ASP A 112 -3.26 1.38 -11.44
C ASP A 112 -4.61 0.66 -11.26
N LYS A 113 -4.97 0.32 -10.01
CA LYS A 113 -6.28 -0.27 -9.68
C LYS A 113 -7.44 0.67 -9.97
N GLN A 114 -7.30 1.96 -9.63
CA GLN A 114 -8.31 2.97 -9.92
C GLN A 114 -8.54 3.09 -11.43
N ALA A 115 -7.47 3.14 -12.23
CA ALA A 115 -7.57 3.19 -13.69
C ALA A 115 -8.24 1.92 -14.26
N GLN A 116 -7.95 0.75 -13.69
CA GLN A 116 -8.60 -0.51 -14.07
C GLN A 116 -10.11 -0.48 -13.76
N LEU A 117 -10.48 -0.09 -12.55
CA LEU A 117 -11.89 0.00 -12.13
C LEU A 117 -12.66 1.03 -12.95
N GLN A 118 -12.05 2.18 -13.27
CA GLN A 118 -12.65 3.18 -14.13
C GLN A 118 -12.94 2.61 -15.53
N LYS A 119 -11.99 1.90 -16.13
CA LYS A 119 -12.21 1.24 -17.44
C LYS A 119 -13.32 0.19 -17.38
N GLN A 120 -13.38 -0.58 -16.30
CA GLN A 120 -14.46 -1.57 -16.12
C GLN A 120 -15.82 -0.88 -16.02
N LEU A 121 -15.92 0.23 -15.28
CA LEU A 121 -17.13 1.02 -15.18
C LEU A 121 -17.54 1.60 -16.54
N ASP A 122 -16.62 2.20 -17.29
CA ASP A 122 -16.89 2.77 -18.61
C ASP A 122 -17.37 1.70 -19.60
N ASN A 123 -16.80 0.48 -19.54
CA ASN A 123 -17.25 -0.65 -20.34
C ASN A 123 -18.69 -1.06 -19.99
N VAL A 124 -19.02 -1.18 -18.70
CA VAL A 124 -20.37 -1.52 -18.24
C VAL A 124 -21.39 -0.46 -18.68
N ILE A 125 -21.04 0.82 -18.55
CA ILE A 125 -21.90 1.93 -19.02
C ILE A 125 -22.16 1.82 -20.52
N ARG A 126 -21.10 1.55 -21.31
CA ARG A 126 -21.23 1.39 -22.76
C ARG A 126 -22.11 0.20 -23.14
N GLU A 127 -21.93 -0.94 -22.47
CA GLU A 127 -22.74 -2.14 -22.70
C GLU A 127 -24.21 -1.89 -22.35
N ALA A 128 -24.48 -1.29 -21.18
CA ALA A 128 -25.84 -0.94 -20.76
C ALA A 128 -26.52 0.05 -21.73
N ASN A 129 -25.80 1.08 -22.18
CA ASN A 129 -26.33 2.00 -23.19
C ASN A 129 -26.62 1.29 -24.52
N GLY A 130 -25.75 0.37 -24.94
CA GLY A 130 -25.98 -0.46 -26.12
C GLY A 130 -27.23 -1.35 -26.00
N GLU A 131 -27.47 -1.95 -24.83
CA GLU A 131 -28.69 -2.71 -24.57
C GLU A 131 -29.94 -1.83 -24.56
N ILE A 132 -29.87 -0.63 -23.98
CA ILE A 132 -30.96 0.35 -24.00
C ILE A 132 -31.32 0.71 -25.43
N ASP A 133 -30.32 0.99 -26.28
CA ASP A 133 -30.55 1.33 -27.69
C ASP A 133 -31.18 0.15 -28.47
N LEU A 134 -30.70 -1.08 -28.25
CA LEU A 134 -31.25 -2.28 -28.86
C LEU A 134 -32.71 -2.53 -28.44
N LEU A 135 -33.01 -2.40 -27.15
CA LEU A 135 -34.37 -2.54 -26.63
C LEU A 135 -35.28 -1.42 -27.14
N GLY A 136 -34.78 -0.17 -27.21
CA GLY A 136 -35.52 0.96 -27.76
C GLY A 136 -35.90 0.77 -29.22
N ASN A 137 -34.96 0.27 -30.05
CA ASN A 137 -35.24 -0.07 -31.44
C ASN A 137 -36.31 -1.17 -31.56
N LYS A 138 -36.22 -2.21 -30.74
CA LYS A 138 -37.18 -3.31 -30.74
C LYS A 138 -38.59 -2.88 -30.30
N VAL A 139 -38.69 -1.99 -29.31
CA VAL A 139 -39.97 -1.39 -28.91
C VAL A 139 -40.58 -0.61 -30.08
N THR A 140 -39.79 0.23 -30.74
CA THR A 140 -40.24 1.03 -31.88
C THR A 140 -40.73 0.14 -33.04
N GLU A 141 -40.02 -0.96 -33.34
CA GLU A 141 -40.41 -1.93 -34.37
C GLU A 141 -41.74 -2.62 -34.02
N LEU A 142 -41.88 -3.11 -32.78
CA LEU A 142 -43.11 -3.75 -32.30
C LEU A 142 -44.31 -2.79 -32.28
N GLU A 143 -44.10 -1.52 -31.93
CA GLU A 143 -45.14 -0.48 -31.99
C GLU A 143 -45.65 -0.27 -33.43
N ARG A 144 -44.73 -0.26 -34.40
CA ARG A 144 -45.08 -0.13 -35.82
C ARG A 144 -45.85 -1.35 -36.33
N ASP A 145 -45.41 -2.55 -35.98
CA ASP A 145 -46.07 -3.79 -36.39
C ASP A 145 -47.47 -3.91 -35.76
N LEU A 146 -47.61 -3.51 -34.49
CA LEU A 146 -48.91 -3.45 -33.81
C LEU A 146 -49.88 -2.48 -34.52
N GLU A 147 -49.41 -1.31 -34.94
CA GLU A 147 -50.21 -0.35 -35.69
C GLU A 147 -50.65 -0.90 -37.06
N LEU A 148 -49.78 -1.63 -37.76
CA LEU A 148 -50.12 -2.28 -39.02
C LEU A 148 -51.20 -3.35 -38.84
N GLU A 149 -51.09 -4.20 -37.81
CA GLU A 149 -52.09 -5.22 -37.52
C GLU A 149 -53.44 -4.60 -37.11
N ARG A 150 -53.42 -3.51 -36.32
CA ARG A 150 -54.64 -2.75 -36.00
C ARG A 150 -55.36 -2.25 -37.24
N ARG A 151 -54.62 -1.71 -38.22
CA ARG A 151 -55.18 -1.27 -39.51
C ARG A 151 -55.78 -2.43 -40.30
N LYS A 152 -55.07 -3.55 -40.43
CA LYS A 152 -55.61 -4.75 -41.10
C LYS A 152 -56.88 -5.25 -40.47
N VAL A 153 -56.95 -5.30 -39.13
CA VAL A 153 -58.17 -5.72 -38.41
C VAL A 153 -59.32 -4.77 -38.73
N HIS A 154 -59.07 -3.46 -38.76
CA HIS A 154 -60.09 -2.48 -39.10
C HIS A 154 -60.61 -2.66 -40.54
N GLU A 155 -59.71 -2.84 -41.51
CA GLU A 155 -60.08 -3.08 -42.92
C GLU A 155 -60.90 -4.37 -43.10
N LEU A 156 -60.55 -5.46 -42.39
CA LEU A 156 -61.30 -6.71 -42.42
C LEU A 156 -62.69 -6.57 -41.79
N GLN A 157 -62.82 -5.79 -40.72
CA GLN A 157 -64.11 -5.50 -40.10
C GLN A 157 -65.03 -4.69 -41.03
N ASP A 158 -64.46 -3.72 -41.75
CA ASP A 158 -65.21 -2.90 -42.71
C ASP A 158 -65.61 -3.71 -43.96
N ALA A 159 -64.76 -4.60 -44.45
CA ALA A 159 -65.07 -5.48 -45.59
C ALA A 159 -66.12 -6.58 -45.27
N SER A 160 -66.35 -6.89 -43.99
CA SER A 160 -67.31 -7.90 -43.54
C SER A 160 -68.69 -7.32 -43.19
N ARG A 161 -68.90 -6.01 -43.37
CA ARG A 161 -70.19 -5.33 -43.25
C ARG A 161 -70.88 -5.19 -44.61
#